data_AF-A0A258JVS8-F1
#
_entry.id   AF-A0A258JVS8-F1
#
_cell.length_a   1.000
_cell.length_b   1.000
_cell.length_c   1.000
_cell.angle_alpha   90.00
_cell.angle_beta   90.00
_cell.angle_gamma   90.00
#
_symmetry.space_group_name_H-M   'P 1'
#
loop_
_entity.id
_entity.type
_entity.pdbx_description
1 polymer ?
#
loop_
_entity_poly.entity_id
_entity_poly.type
_entity_poly.pdbx_seq_one_letter_code
_entity_poly.pdbx_strand_id
1 'polypeptide(L)' 'ISERMKLLSYENRNAKPYFWRTTQQQEVDYVEVVADEVNAFEIKWKVKKAKLPKAFLDNYTGSFTIVTAENFREFLKM' A
#
# COMPACT_ATOMS: atom_id res chain seq x y z
N ILE A 1 -3.40 8.97 3.20
CA ILE A 1 -2.02 8.54 3.53
C ILE A 1 -1.52 9.16 4.84
N SER A 2 -1.71 10.46 5.10
CA SER A 2 -1.21 11.12 6.32
C SER A 2 -1.64 10.48 7.64
N GLU A 3 -2.86 9.93 7.72
CA GLU A 3 -3.33 9.21 8.91
C GLU A 3 -2.53 7.93 9.18
N ARG A 4 -2.19 7.17 8.13
CA ARG A 4 -1.36 5.97 8.22
C ARG A 4 0.06 6.31 8.70
N MET A 5 0.68 7.33 8.12
CA MET A 5 2.02 7.79 8.53
C MET A 5 2.06 8.24 9.99
N LYS A 6 1.02 8.96 10.46
CA LYS A 6 0.89 9.33 11.86
C LYS A 6 0.85 8.10 12.76
N LEU A 7 0.04 7.11 12.42
CA LEU A 7 -0.06 5.87 13.19
C LEU A 7 1.27 5.12 13.24
N LEU A 8 1.94 4.92 12.09
CA LEU A 8 3.24 4.24 12.05
C LEU A 8 4.26 4.90 12.98
N SER A 9 4.27 6.23 13.03
CA SER A 9 5.12 7.01 13.93
C SER A 9 4.73 6.82 15.40
N TYR A 10 3.45 6.88 15.73
CA TYR A 10 2.95 6.68 17.11
C TYR A 10 3.21 5.26 17.63
N GLU A 11 3.05 4.26 16.79
CA GLU A 11 3.27 2.85 17.15
C GLU A 11 4.74 2.43 17.07
N ASN A 12 5.64 3.35 16.69
CA ASN A 12 7.07 3.09 16.47
C ASN A 12 7.31 1.88 15.55
N ARG A 13 6.42 1.67 14.58
CA ARG A 13 6.54 0.56 13.64
C ARG A 13 7.71 0.83 12.71
N ASN A 14 8.57 -0.17 12.52
CA ASN A 14 9.64 -0.16 11.52
C ASN A 14 9.11 -0.37 10.09
N ALA A 15 8.02 0.33 9.75
CA ALA A 15 7.43 0.33 8.41
C ALA A 15 7.97 1.54 7.64
N LYS A 16 8.54 1.29 6.47
CA LYS A 16 9.07 2.34 5.60
C LYS A 16 8.07 2.62 4.47
N PRO A 17 7.46 3.80 4.42
CA PRO A 17 6.52 4.16 3.35
C PRO A 17 7.26 4.55 2.07
N TYR A 18 6.72 4.14 0.92
CA TYR A 18 7.23 4.42 -0.42
C TYR A 18 6.08 4.70 -1.41
N PHE A 19 6.41 5.40 -2.48
CA PHE A 19 5.59 5.51 -3.69
C PHE A 19 6.30 4.79 -4.83
N TRP A 20 5.60 3.90 -5.53
CA TRP A 20 6.18 3.10 -6.59
C TRP A 20 5.64 3.52 -7.94
N ARG A 21 6.54 3.70 -8.91
CA ARG A 21 6.23 4.03 -10.30
C ARG A 21 7.23 3.44 -11.27
N THR A 22 6.81 3.19 -12.50
CA THR A 22 7.68 2.71 -13.59
C THR A 22 7.85 3.76 -14.68
N THR A 23 8.83 3.54 -15.56
CA THR A 23 9.02 4.33 -16.80
C THR A 23 7.83 4.22 -17.76
N GLN A 24 7.07 3.12 -17.65
CA GLN A 24 5.83 2.87 -18.41
C GLN A 24 4.60 3.50 -17.74
N GLN A 25 4.79 4.40 -16.76
CA GLN A 25 3.73 5.11 -16.06
C GLN A 25 2.75 4.20 -15.30
N GLN A 26 3.18 2.98 -14.94
CA GLN A 26 2.44 2.16 -13.98
C GLN A 26 2.79 2.62 -12.58
N GLU A 27 1.80 2.67 -11.69
CA GLU A 27 1.92 3.24 -10.35
C GLU A 27 1.25 2.34 -9.31
N VAL A 28 1.68 2.48 -8.06
CA VAL A 28 1.03 1.93 -6.86
C VAL A 28 0.94 3.07 -5.86
N ASP A 29 -0.27 3.39 -5.39
CA ASP A 29 -0.54 4.57 -4.57
C ASP A 29 0.35 4.62 -3.31
N TYR A 30 0.51 3.47 -2.64
CA TYR A 30 1.23 3.40 -1.38
C TYR A 30 1.85 2.02 -1.17
N VAL A 31 3.12 2.01 -0.77
CA VAL A 31 3.87 0.78 -0.44
C VAL A 31 4.50 0.94 0.93
N GLU A 32 4.40 -0.09 1.77
CA GLU A 32 5.10 -0.17 3.05
C GLU A 32 6.03 -1.37 3.04
N VAL A 33 7.30 -1.15 3.37
CA VAL A 33 8.23 -2.24 3.64
C VAL A 33 8.35 -2.42 5.14
N VAL A 34 7.97 -3.60 5.64
CA VAL A 34 8.07 -3.97 7.05
C VAL A 34 9.00 -5.16 7.15
N ALA A 35 10.14 -4.98 7.82
CA ALA A 35 11.26 -5.92 7.77
C ALA A 35 11.70 -6.21 6.32
N ASP A 36 11.28 -7.35 5.76
CA ASP A 36 11.59 -7.79 4.40
C ASP A 36 10.33 -7.93 3.52
N GLU A 37 9.13 -7.74 4.09
CA GLU A 37 7.87 -7.88 3.36
C GLU A 37 7.44 -6.57 2.72
N VAL A 38 7.14 -6.61 1.42
CA VAL A 38 6.68 -5.47 0.64
C VAL A 38 5.16 -5.49 0.53
N ASN A 39 4.50 -4.65 1.32
CA ASN A 39 3.05 -4.53 1.32
C ASN A 39 2.62 -3.39 0.42
N ALA A 40 1.81 -3.67 -0.60
CA ALA A 40 1.28 -2.66 -1.50
C ALA A 40 -0.21 -2.43 -1.29
N PHE A 41 -0.58 -1.15 -1.35
CA PHE A 41 -1.91 -0.64 -1.10
C PHE A 41 -2.34 0.25 -2.25
N GLU A 42 -3.48 -0.06 -2.85
CA GLU A 42 -4.09 0.75 -3.89
C GLU A 42 -5.40 1.36 -3.35
N ILE A 43 -5.54 2.68 -3.40
CA ILE A 43 -6.64 3.38 -2.73
C ILE A 43 -7.73 3.69 -3.76
N LYS A 44 -8.90 3.07 -3.61
CA LYS A 44 -10.06 3.29 -4.48
C LYS A 44 -11.33 3.53 -3.68
N TRP A 45 -11.76 4.80 -3.64
CA TRP A 45 -12.95 5.21 -2.88
C TRP A 45 -14.29 4.83 -3.51
N LYS A 46 -14.34 4.68 -4.85
CA LYS A 46 -15.57 4.34 -5.59
C LYS A 46 -15.53 2.99 -6.31
N VAL A 47 -14.34 2.53 -6.72
CA VAL A 47 -14.18 1.33 -7.56
C VAL A 47 -13.55 0.22 -6.74
N LYS A 48 -14.30 -0.84 -6.43
CA LYS A 48 -13.77 -1.93 -5.58
C LYS A 48 -12.80 -2.87 -6.30
N LYS A 49 -12.76 -2.85 -7.64
CA LYS A 49 -11.90 -3.73 -8.44
C LYS A 49 -10.71 -2.94 -8.97
N ALA A 50 -9.55 -3.20 -8.39
CA ALA A 50 -8.26 -2.79 -8.91
C ALA A 50 -7.35 -4.02 -8.94
N LYS A 51 -6.41 -4.05 -9.87
CA LYS A 51 -5.34 -5.04 -9.88
C LYS A 51 -4.03 -4.27 -9.85
N LEU A 52 -3.09 -4.75 -9.04
CA LEU A 52 -1.75 -4.18 -9.08
C LEU A 52 -1.10 -4.41 -10.45
N PRO A 53 -0.19 -3.52 -10.85
CA PRO A 53 0.62 -3.71 -12.04
C PRO A 53 1.29 -5.07 -12.02
N LYS A 54 1.21 -5.83 -13.12
CA LYS A 54 1.87 -7.14 -13.22
C LYS A 54 3.37 -7.05 -12.95
N ALA A 55 4.01 -5.95 -13.37
CA ALA A 55 5.40 -5.68 -13.08
C ALA A 55 5.69 -5.61 -11.57
N PHE A 56 4.77 -5.09 -10.75
CA PHE A 56 4.93 -5.10 -9.29
C PHE A 56 4.87 -6.53 -8.74
N LEU A 57 3.86 -7.30 -9.16
CA LEU A 57 3.65 -8.68 -8.72
C LEU A 57 4.82 -9.61 -9.08
N ASP A 58 5.50 -9.32 -10.18
CA ASP A 58 6.63 -10.11 -10.67
C ASP A 58 7.94 -9.80 -9.93
N ASN A 59 8.11 -8.56 -9.43
CA ASN A 59 9.35 -8.09 -8.80
C ASN A 59 9.32 -8.11 -7.27
N TYR A 60 8.14 -8.16 -6.66
CA TYR A 60 7.99 -8.08 -5.19
C TYR A 60 7.05 -9.16 -4.68
N THR A 61 7.49 -9.84 -3.62
CA THR A 61 6.66 -10.80 -2.88
C THR A 61 6.14 -10.12 -1.62
N GLY A 62 4.82 -10.18 -1.40
CA GLY A 62 4.19 -9.59 -0.22
C GLY A 62 2.68 -9.46 -0.36
N SER A 63 2.07 -8.66 0.53
CA SER A 63 0.61 -8.52 0.57
C SER A 63 0.13 -7.40 -0.33
N PHE A 64 -1.04 -7.61 -0.94
CA PHE A 64 -1.66 -6.66 -1.86
C PHE A 64 -3.09 -6.36 -1.40
N THR A 65 -3.33 -5.13 -0.99
CA THR A 65 -4.64 -4.74 -0.44
C THR A 65 -5.22 -3.55 -1.20
N ILE A 66 -6.48 -3.68 -1.61
CA ILE A 66 -7.24 -2.58 -2.19
C ILE A 66 -7.96 -1.89 -1.03
N VAL A 67 -7.65 -0.61 -0.80
CA VAL A 67 -8.26 0.19 0.26
C VAL A 67 -9.47 0.93 -0.30
N THR A 68 -10.64 0.62 0.23
CA THR A 68 -11.94 1.23 -0.12
C THR A 68 -12.55 1.92 1.08
N ALA A 69 -13.65 2.66 0.86
CA ALA A 69 -14.38 3.34 1.94
C ALA A 69 -14.82 2.42 3.07
N GLU A 70 -15.03 1.14 2.75
CA GLU A 70 -15.52 0.14 3.71
C GLU A 70 -14.39 -0.41 4.60
N ASN A 71 -13.21 -0.68 4.03
CA ASN A 71 -12.09 -1.30 4.76
C ASN A 71 -11.00 -0.29 5.19
N PHE A 72 -11.18 1.01 4.94
CA PHE A 72 -10.21 2.03 5.33
C PHE A 72 -9.84 2.01 6.81
N ARG A 73 -10.83 1.75 7.68
CA ARG A 73 -10.59 1.62 9.12
C ARG A 73 -9.75 0.39 9.45
N GLU A 74 -9.90 -0.69 8.70
CA GLU A 74 -9.08 -1.90 8.85
C GLU A 74 -7.67 -1.63 8.35
N PHE A 75 -7.53 -0.99 7.18
CA PHE A 75 -6.25 -0.51 6.66
C PHE A 75 -5.51 0.38 7.66
N LEU A 76 -6.22 1.26 8.39
CA LEU A 76 -5.58 2.06 9.42
C LEU A 76 -5.06 1.18 10.57
N LYS A 77 -5.74 0.10 10.97
CA LYS A 77 -5.32 -0.74 12.11
C LYS A 77 -4.24 -1.79 11.79
N MET A 78 -4.03 -2.11 10.50
CA MET A 78 -3.09 -3.13 10.04
C MET A 78 -1.68 -2.92 10.56
#